data_AF-A0A917ECJ2-F1
#
_entry.id   AF-A0A917ECJ2-F1
#
_cell.length_a   1.000
_cell.length_b   1.000
_cell.length_c   1.000
_cell.angle_alpha   90.00
_cell.angle_beta   90.00
_cell.angle_gamma   90.00
#
_symmetry.space_group_name_H-M   'P 1'
#
loop_
_entity.id
_entity.type
_entity.pdbx_description
1 polymer ?
#
loop_
_entity_poly.entity_id
_entity_poly.type
_entity_poly.pdbx_seq_one_letter_code
_entity_poly.pdbx_strand_id
1 'polypeptide(L)' 'MEAAMAGICREELPNPEGPDDDLERLVVEAITLAEGDMRRAIRALILGQHEIEAEKAAQVSAGYIRRGLY' A
#
# COMPACT_ATOMS: atom_id res chain seq x y z
N MET A 1 -17.41 4.83 48.94
CA MET A 1 -16.13 5.28 48.38
C MET A 1 -15.63 4.12 47.53
N GLU A 2 -15.71 4.07 46.20
CA GLU A 2 -16.08 4.92 45.06
C GLU A 2 -16.59 3.91 44.00
N ALA A 3 -17.80 4.00 43.46
CA ALA A 3 -18.20 4.83 42.32
C ALA A 3 -17.29 4.71 41.06
N ALA A 4 -17.83 4.00 40.07
CA ALA A 4 -17.90 4.38 38.65
C ALA A 4 -16.59 4.50 37.83
N MET A 5 -16.47 3.69 36.77
CA MET A 5 -16.76 4.11 35.39
C MET A 5 -16.11 3.16 34.37
N ALA A 6 -16.95 2.62 33.49
CA ALA A 6 -16.53 2.27 32.15
C ALA A 6 -16.01 3.53 31.44
N GLY A 7 -14.85 3.46 30.79
CA GLY A 7 -14.44 4.54 29.90
C GLY A 7 -13.02 4.40 29.36
N ILE A 8 -12.91 4.02 28.08
CA ILE A 8 -12.02 4.63 27.06
C ILE A 8 -10.55 4.81 27.53
N CYS A 9 -9.57 4.01 27.15
CA CYS A 9 -9.13 3.73 25.78
C CYS A 9 -8.47 2.35 25.75
N ARG A 10 -9.00 1.44 24.94
CA ARG A 10 -8.17 0.39 24.35
C ARG A 10 -7.17 1.17 23.49
N GLU A 11 -5.96 1.43 23.99
CA GLU A 11 -4.85 1.68 23.08
C GLU A 11 -4.87 0.46 22.15
N GLU A 12 -5.22 0.70 20.88
CA GLU A 12 -4.94 -0.26 19.83
C GLU A 12 -3.45 -0.53 19.94
N LEU A 13 -3.11 -1.66 20.57
CA LEU A 13 -1.79 -2.24 20.46
C LEU A 13 -1.43 -2.17 18.98
N PRO A 14 -0.24 -1.63 18.61
CA PRO A 14 0.18 -1.66 17.22
C PRO A 14 0.00 -3.09 16.74
N ASN A 15 -0.67 -3.26 15.59
CA ASN A 15 -0.80 -4.58 14.99
C ASN A 15 0.62 -5.19 14.98
N PRO A 16 0.86 -6.33 15.65
CA PRO A 16 2.20 -6.93 15.67
C PRO A 16 2.68 -7.28 14.25
N GLU A 17 1.74 -7.34 13.31
CA GLU A 17 1.93 -7.40 11.87
C GLU A 17 1.73 -5.97 11.31
N GLY A 18 2.77 -5.15 11.38
CA GLY A 18 2.72 -3.82 10.78
C GLY A 18 2.56 -3.93 9.25
N PRO A 19 2.16 -2.84 8.54
CA PRO A 19 2.24 -2.81 7.07
C PRO A 19 3.65 -3.14 6.54
N ASP A 20 4.67 -3.04 7.40
CA ASP A 20 6.06 -3.35 7.11
C ASP A 20 6.31 -4.86 6.93
N ASP A 21 5.63 -5.75 7.65
CA ASP A 21 5.86 -7.20 7.53
C ASP A 21 5.31 -7.76 6.22
N ASP A 22 4.17 -7.23 5.79
CA ASP A 22 3.59 -7.54 4.48
C ASP A 22 4.47 -7.03 3.34
N LEU A 23 5.03 -5.82 3.49
CA LEU A 23 5.93 -5.25 2.50
C LEU A 23 7.21 -6.08 2.37
N GLU A 24 7.82 -6.48 3.49
CA GLU A 24 9.03 -7.29 3.49
C GLU A 24 8.79 -8.65 2.83
N ARG A 25 7.65 -9.29 3.11
CA ARG A 25 7.24 -10.53 2.42
C ARG A 25 7.13 -10.33 0.91
N LEU A 26 6.52 -9.24 0.45
CA LEU A 26 6.39 -8.93 -0.97
C LEU A 26 7.74 -8.63 -1.64
N VAL A 27 8.67 -8.01 -0.92
CA VAL A 27 10.05 -7.81 -1.38
C VAL A 27 10.74 -9.15 -1.60
N VAL A 28 10.64 -10.07 -0.63
CA VAL A 28 11.20 -11.43 -0.76
C VAL A 28 10.57 -12.18 -1.93
N GLU A 29 9.25 -12.07 -2.12
CA GLU A 29 8.55 -12.66 -3.25
C GLU A 29 9.05 -12.11 -4.59
N ALA A 30 9.21 -10.78 -4.72
CA ALA A 30 9.70 -10.14 -5.93
C ALA A 30 11.13 -10.58 -6.29
N ILE A 31 12.01 -10.72 -5.30
CA ILE A 31 13.38 -11.23 -5.50
C ILE A 31 13.36 -12.71 -5.91
N THR A 32 12.48 -13.50 -5.29
CA THR A 32 12.31 -14.93 -5.61
C THR A 32 11.83 -15.13 -7.05
N LEU A 33 10.84 -14.35 -7.49
CA LEU A 33 10.34 -14.36 -8.87
C LEU A 33 11.39 -13.93 -9.90
N ALA A 34 12.35 -13.10 -9.47
CA ALA A 34 13.49 -12.70 -10.28
C ALA A 34 14.66 -13.69 -10.20
N GLU A 35 14.49 -14.85 -9.55
CA GLU A 35 15.54 -15.87 -9.35
C GLU A 35 16.80 -15.31 -8.67
N GLY A 36 16.64 -14.29 -7.82
CA GLY A 36 17.73 -13.60 -7.14
C GLY A 36 18.39 -12.47 -7.93
N ASP A 37 17.99 -12.20 -9.18
CA ASP A 37 18.47 -11.04 -9.94
C ASP A 37 17.80 -9.75 -9.46
N MET A 38 18.50 -9.04 -8.55
CA MET A 38 18.05 -7.77 -7.99
C MET A 38 17.78 -6.69 -9.04
N ARG A 39 18.56 -6.63 -10.13
CA ARG A 39 18.33 -5.62 -11.19
C ARG A 39 17.03 -5.89 -11.91
N ARG A 40 16.74 -7.16 -12.19
CA ARG A 40 15.48 -7.59 -12.81
C ARG A 40 14.29 -7.34 -11.88
N ALA A 41 14.40 -7.67 -10.59
CA ALA A 41 13.35 -7.42 -9.59
C ALA A 41 13.00 -5.92 -9.50
N ILE A 42 14.01 -5.06 -9.31
CA ILE A 42 13.81 -3.61 -9.22
C ILE A 42 13.21 -3.06 -10.51
N ARG A 43 13.70 -3.50 -11.67
CA ARG A 43 13.14 -3.08 -12.96
C ARG A 43 11.66 -3.44 -13.10
N ALA A 44 11.26 -4.64 -12.67
CA ALA A 44 9.87 -5.07 -12.70
C ALA A 44 8.99 -4.22 -11.77
N LEU A 45 9.46 -3.90 -10.56
CA LEU A 45 8.76 -3.02 -9.63
C LEU A 45 8.54 -1.62 -10.19
N ILE A 46 9.58 -1.01 -10.77
CA ILE A 46 9.49 0.33 -11.39
C ILE A 46 8.50 0.33 -12.56
N LEU A 47 8.50 -0.71 -13.39
CA LEU A 47 7.55 -0.83 -14.50
C LEU A 47 6.10 -0.92 -13.98
N GLY A 48 5.84 -1.75 -12.98
CA GLY A 48 4.52 -1.85 -12.37
C GLY A 48 4.05 -0.53 -11.75
N GLN A 49 4.95 0.23 -11.13
CA GLN A 49 4.63 1.57 -10.61
C GLN A 49 4.18 2.51 -11.72
N HIS A 50 4.90 2.55 -12.85
CA HIS A 50 4.51 3.38 -13.99
C HIS A 50 3.17 2.98 -14.60
N GLU A 51 2.86 1.67 -14.67
CA GLU A 51 1.56 1.19 -15.15
C GLU A 51 0.42 1.67 -14.24
N ILE A 52 0.60 1.55 -12.92
CA ILE A 52 -0.37 2.02 -11.93
C ILE A 52 -0.54 3.54 -12.00
N GLU A 53 0.55 4.29 -12.17
CA GLU A 53 0.51 5.75 -12.34
C GLU A 53 -0.26 6.15 -13.59
N ALA A 54 -0.02 5.47 -14.71
CA ALA A 54 -0.71 5.72 -15.96
C ALA A 54 -2.22 5.42 -15.85
N GLU A 55 -2.58 4.31 -15.19
CA GLU A 55 -3.98 3.95 -14.95
C GLU A 55 -4.68 4.99 -14.06
N LYS A 56 -4.03 5.39 -12.96
CA LYS A 56 -4.55 6.44 -12.06
C LYS A 56 -4.75 7.76 -12.81
N ALA A 57 -3.78 8.17 -13.63
CA ALA A 57 -3.88 9.39 -14.43
C ALA A 57 -5.08 9.33 -15.40
N ALA A 58 -5.30 8.19 -16.06
CA ALA A 58 -6.44 7.99 -16.93
C ALA A 58 -7.78 8.05 -16.18
N GLN A 59 -7.88 7.42 -15.01
CA GLN A 59 -9.09 7.44 -14.17
C GLN A 59 -9.41 8.86 -13.67
N VAL A 60 -8.39 9.61 -13.24
CA VAL A 60 -8.54 11.01 -12.81
C VAL A 60 -9.03 11.88 -13.96
N SER A 61 -8.42 11.77 -15.14
CA SER A 61 -8.85 12.50 -16.34
C SER A 61 -10.31 12.17 -16.72
N ALA A 62 -10.68 10.89 -16.73
CA ALA A 62 -12.07 10.46 -16.94
C ALA A 62 -13.04 10.98 -15.85
N GLY A 63 -12.54 11.17 -14.62
CA GLY A 63 -13.29 11.76 -13.52
C GLY A 63 -13.50 13.27 -13.66
N TYR A 64 -12.56 14.01 -14.26
CA TYR A 64 -12.73 15.43 -14.58
C TYR A 64 -13.72 15.62 -15.74
N ILE A 65 -13.61 14.81 -16.79
CA ILE A 65 -14.55 14.81 -17.93
C ILE A 65 -15.99 14.54 -17.45
N ARG A 66 -16.19 13.50 -16.62
CA ARG A 66 -17.52 13.16 -16.08
C ARG A 66 -18.11 14.23 -15.17
N ARG A 67 -17.28 15.05 -14.52
CA ARG A 67 -17.71 16.15 -13.64
C ARG A 67 -17.90 17.48 -14.38
N GLY A 68 -17.65 17.53 -15.69
CA GLY A 68 -17.82 18.74 -16.50
C GLY A 68 -16.91 19.91 -16.08
N LEU A 69 -15.77 19.61 -15.47
CA LEU A 69 -14.80 20.59 -14.97
C LEU A 69 -13.69 20.90 -15.98
N TYR A 70 -13.97 20.72 -17.27
CA TYR A 70 -13.03 20.88 -18.38
C TYR A 70 -13.47 22.01 -19.30
#